data_AF-A0A2H6NCZ5-F1
#
_entry.id   AF-A0A2H6NCZ5-F1
#
_cell.length_a   1.000
_cell.length_b   1.000
_cell.length_c   1.000
_cell.angle_alpha   90.00
_cell.angle_beta   90.00
_cell.angle_gamma   90.00
#
_symmetry.space_group_name_H-M   'P 1'
#
loop_
_entity.id
_entity.type
_entity.pdbx_description
1 polymer ?
#
loop_
_entity_poly.entity_id
_entity_poly.type
_entity_poly.pdbx_seq_one_letter_code
_entity_poly.pdbx_strand_id
1 'polypeptide(L)'
;EFRELQLWLEGQEKLLLTKLEETEKDIMARKEKGLANHMEEVRCLDHLIQEIEEKHQQPASKLLQDIGSMLKKFQAKETYENPVDLFLEPKWTIWDCSDTIPLLKNAIKKFRDTLESGLQLQEVNVTL
;
A
#
# COMPACT_ATOMS: atom_id res chain seq x y z
N GLU A 1 -38.73 -1.31 -1.49
CA GLU A 1 -38.13 -2.03 -2.63
C GLU A 1 -37.06 -1.20 -3.37
N PHE A 2 -37.32 -0.59 -4.54
CA PHE A 2 -36.25 0.05 -5.35
C PHE A 2 -35.46 1.17 -4.65
N ARG A 3 -36.15 2.08 -3.96
CA ARG A 3 -35.49 3.16 -3.20
C ARG A 3 -34.65 2.63 -2.04
N GLU A 4 -35.11 1.59 -1.36
CA GLU A 4 -34.37 0.98 -0.25
C GLU A 4 -33.12 0.26 -0.77
N LEU A 5 -33.24 -0.47 -1.89
CA LEU A 5 -32.11 -1.10 -2.55
C LEU A 5 -31.06 -0.05 -3.00
N GLN A 6 -31.51 1.07 -3.57
CA GLN A 6 -30.63 2.16 -3.97
C GLN A 6 -29.88 2.74 -2.75
N LEU A 7 -30.58 3.09 -1.68
CA LEU A 7 -29.97 3.63 -0.46
C LEU A 7 -28.97 2.65 0.17
N TRP A 8 -29.29 1.36 0.16
CA TRP A 8 -28.39 0.33 0.66
C TRP A 8 -27.12 0.22 -0.20
N LEU A 9 -27.25 0.23 -1.53
CA LEU A 9 -26.11 0.19 -2.45
C LEU A 9 -25.20 1.42 -2.30
N GLU A 10 -25.78 2.62 -2.21
CA GLU A 10 -25.04 3.86 -1.93
C GLU A 10 -24.27 3.76 -0.60
N GLY A 11 -24.87 3.16 0.42
CA GLY A 11 -24.21 2.88 1.70
C GLY A 11 -23.03 1.91 1.59
N GLN A 12 -23.16 0.84 0.80
CA GLN A 12 -22.08 -0.12 0.55
C GLN A 12 -20.93 0.50 -0.26
N GLU A 13 -21.26 1.28 -1.30
CA GLU A 13 -20.28 2.00 -2.11
C GLU A 13 -19.46 2.95 -1.24
N LYS A 14 -20.13 3.77 -0.42
CA LYS A 14 -19.45 4.69 0.49
C LYS A 14 -18.53 3.97 1.47
N LEU A 15 -18.96 2.84 2.03
CA LEU A 15 -18.15 2.03 2.94
C LEU A 15 -16.88 1.50 2.26
N LEU A 16 -16.99 0.99 1.03
CA LEU A 16 -15.86 0.49 0.26
C LEU A 16 -14.87 1.63 -0.08
N LEU A 17 -15.38 2.79 -0.49
CA LEU A 17 -14.57 3.96 -0.78
C LEU A 17 -13.79 4.42 0.47
N THR A 18 -14.45 4.50 1.63
CA THR A 18 -13.78 4.87 2.89
C THR A 18 -12.66 3.89 3.24
N LYS A 19 -12.88 2.57 3.09
CA LYS A 19 -11.84 1.55 3.32
C LYS A 19 -10.64 1.71 2.37
N LEU A 20 -10.89 2.01 1.09
CA LEU A 20 -9.84 2.24 0.12
C LEU A 20 -9.04 3.51 0.44
N GLU A 21 -9.71 4.60 0.81
CA GLU A 21 -9.05 5.85 1.22
C GLU A 21 -8.17 5.65 2.47
N GLU A 22 -8.65 4.91 3.47
CA GLU A 22 -7.85 4.57 4.66
C GLU A 22 -6.64 3.71 4.30
N THR A 23 -6.83 2.73 3.42
CA THR A 23 -5.75 1.86 2.93
C THR A 23 -4.70 2.66 2.16
N GLU A 24 -5.11 3.61 1.32
CA GLU A 24 -4.19 4.50 0.59
C GLU A 24 -3.37 5.37 1.56
N LYS A 25 -4.01 5.96 2.57
CA LYS A 25 -3.32 6.74 3.62
C LYS A 25 -2.30 5.91 4.38
N ASP A 26 -2.66 4.68 4.75
CA ASP A 26 -1.74 3.75 5.42
C ASP A 26 -0.55 3.39 4.52
N ILE A 27 -0.79 3.08 3.23
CA ILE A 27 0.28 2.84 2.25
C ILE A 27 1.22 4.05 2.16
N MET A 28 0.67 5.27 2.07
CA MET A 28 1.46 6.50 2.01
C MET A 28 2.30 6.69 3.28
N ALA A 29 1.71 6.53 4.46
CA ALA A 29 2.43 6.64 5.74
C ALA A 29 3.57 5.61 5.86
N ARG A 30 3.33 4.36 5.44
CA ARG A 30 4.36 3.31 5.41
C ARG A 30 5.49 3.67 4.44
N LYS A 31 5.18 4.20 3.26
CA LYS A 31 6.18 4.68 2.28
C LYS A 31 7.00 5.86 2.81
N GLU A 32 6.34 6.86 3.39
CA GLU A 32 7.01 8.04 3.97
C GLU A 32 7.96 7.66 5.10
N LYS A 33 7.51 6.80 6.02
CA LYS A 33 8.37 6.25 7.09
C LYS A 33 9.55 5.46 6.52
N GLY A 34 9.29 4.62 5.52
CA GLY A 34 10.33 3.89 4.81
C GLY A 34 11.37 4.84 4.19
N LEU A 35 10.91 5.85 3.45
CA LEU A 35 11.78 6.85 2.83
C LEU A 35 12.61 7.62 3.87
N ALA A 36 12.00 8.07 4.96
CA ALA A 36 12.71 8.78 6.03
C ALA A 36 13.84 7.92 6.63
N ASN A 37 13.59 6.63 6.88
CA ASN A 37 14.61 5.70 7.37
C ASN A 37 15.75 5.55 6.36
N HIS A 38 15.44 5.37 5.07
CA HIS A 38 16.46 5.25 4.02
C HIS A 38 17.28 6.54 3.87
N MET A 39 16.63 7.71 3.95
CA MET A 39 17.33 8.99 3.88
C MET A 39 18.30 9.17 5.06
N GLU A 40 17.92 8.72 6.25
CA GLU A 40 18.81 8.75 7.42
C GLU A 40 19.98 7.78 7.27
N GLU A 41 19.75 6.59 6.70
CA GLU A 41 20.82 5.65 6.38
C GLU A 41 21.81 6.23 5.36
N VAL A 42 21.32 6.82 4.28
CA VAL A 42 22.14 7.50 3.27
C VAL A 42 22.95 8.62 3.93
N ARG A 43 22.33 9.47 4.76
CA ARG A 43 23.02 10.54 5.48
C ARG A 43 24.12 10.01 6.42
N CYS A 44 23.86 8.89 7.10
CA CYS A 44 24.87 8.22 7.93
C CYS A 44 26.05 7.71 7.09
N LEU A 45 25.79 7.14 5.92
CA LEU A 45 26.82 6.65 5.01
C LEU A 45 27.65 7.81 4.44
N ASP A 46 27.00 8.91 4.03
CA ASP A 46 27.68 10.12 3.58
C ASP A 46 28.63 10.67 4.67
N HIS A 47 28.17 10.70 5.92
CA HIS A 47 29.01 11.11 7.04
C HIS A 47 30.21 10.18 7.25
N LEU A 48 30.01 8.87 7.12
CA LEU A 48 31.09 7.88 7.26
C LEU A 48 32.11 8.01 6.13
N ILE A 49 31.66 8.24 4.90
CA ILE A 49 32.52 8.50 3.74
C ILE A 49 33.35 9.76 3.99
N GLN A 50 32.72 10.85 4.42
CA GLN A 50 33.42 12.09 4.75
C GLN A 50 34.45 11.88 5.88
N GLU A 51 34.12 11.15 6.94
CA GLU A 51 35.06 10.83 8.03
C GLU A 51 36.28 10.07 7.49
N ILE A 52 36.07 9.11 6.59
CA ILE A 52 37.15 8.34 5.94
C ILE A 52 38.02 9.24 5.05
N GLU A 53 37.40 10.10 4.22
CA GLU A 53 38.11 11.04 3.36
C GLU A 53 38.97 12.02 4.16
N GLU A 54 38.41 12.60 5.24
CA GLU A 54 39.14 13.49 6.15
C GLU A 54 40.32 12.79 6.83
N LYS A 55 40.13 11.54 7.27
CA LYS A 55 41.18 10.73 7.91
C LYS A 55 42.26 10.33 6.93
N HIS A 56 41.92 10.04 5.68
CA HIS A 56 42.88 9.75 4.62
C HIS A 56 43.83 10.91 4.34
N GLN A 57 43.41 12.17 4.55
CA GLN A 57 44.27 13.34 4.42
C GLN A 57 45.24 13.54 5.61
N GLN A 58 45.12 12.77 6.69
CA GLN A 58 45.96 12.91 7.88
C GLN A 58 47.28 12.11 7.75
N PRO A 59 48.32 12.44 8.53
CA PRO A 59 49.55 11.65 8.54
C PRO A 59 49.30 10.18 8.88
N ALA A 60 50.05 9.28 8.24
CA ALA A 60 49.89 7.83 8.41
C ALA A 60 49.92 7.37 9.87
N SER A 61 50.72 8.01 10.73
CA SER A 61 50.78 7.71 12.16
C SER A 61 49.46 7.90 12.89
N LYS A 62 48.67 8.90 12.48
CA LYS A 62 47.35 9.23 13.05
C LYS A 62 46.27 8.30 12.50
N LEU A 63 46.33 8.02 11.19
CA LEU A 63 45.45 7.03 10.55
C LEU A 63 45.56 5.65 11.21
N LEU A 64 46.80 5.18 11.47
CA LEU A 64 47.06 3.88 12.08
C LEU A 64 46.54 3.77 13.53
N GLN A 65 46.44 4.88 14.26
CA GLN A 65 45.84 4.90 15.60
C GLN A 65 44.32 4.72 15.54
N ASP A 66 43.66 5.26 14.52
CA ASP A 66 42.20 5.34 14.43
C ASP A 66 41.56 4.25 13.56
N ILE A 67 42.34 3.49 12.77
CA ILE A 67 41.81 2.55 11.78
C ILE A 67 40.91 1.45 12.37
N GLY A 68 41.21 1.00 13.59
CA GLY A 68 40.43 -0.03 14.27
C GLY A 68 39.04 0.44 14.70
N SER A 69 38.88 1.71 15.09
CA SER A 69 37.57 2.26 15.46
C SER A 69 36.71 2.55 14.24
N MET A 70 37.32 3.04 13.16
CA MET A 70 36.64 3.24 11.87
C MET A 70 36.12 1.93 11.28
N LEU A 71 36.93 0.87 11.30
CA LEU A 71 36.52 -0.45 10.78
C LEU A 71 35.32 -1.02 11.54
N LYS A 72 35.30 -0.85 12.87
CA LYS A 72 34.15 -1.26 13.70
C LYS A 72 32.87 -0.50 13.37
N LYS A 73 32.95 0.81 13.15
CA LYS A 73 31.80 1.64 12.72
C LYS A 73 31.25 1.17 11.36
N PHE A 74 32.14 0.85 10.42
CA PHE A 74 31.74 0.36 9.09
C PHE A 74 31.03 -1.00 9.18
N GLN A 75 31.61 -1.96 9.91
CA GLN A 75 31.02 -3.29 10.08
C GLN A 75 29.65 -3.24 10.77
N ALA A 76 29.44 -2.31 11.71
CA ALA A 76 28.14 -2.10 12.35
C ALA A 76 27.05 -1.58 11.40
N LYS A 77 27.43 -1.07 10.21
CA LYS A 77 26.52 -0.54 9.18
C LYS A 77 26.27 -1.50 8.02
N GLU A 78 26.94 -2.65 7.97
CA GLU A 78 26.84 -3.62 6.87
C GLU A 78 25.50 -4.38 6.85
N THR A 79 24.81 -4.46 7.98
CA THR A 79 23.47 -5.04 8.09
C THR A 79 22.40 -4.04 7.64
N TYR A 80 22.23 -3.89 6.32
CA TYR A 80 21.01 -3.32 5.75
C TYR A 80 19.92 -4.39 5.79
N GLU A 81 18.89 -4.17 6.61
CA GLU A 81 17.68 -4.99 6.57
C GLU A 81 16.72 -4.37 5.56
N ASN A 82 16.55 -5.04 4.41
CA ASN A 82 15.47 -4.70 3.48
C ASN A 82 14.13 -4.80 4.23
N PRO A 83 13.30 -3.76 4.27
CA PRO A 83 12.01 -3.83 4.96
C PRO A 83 11.12 -4.87 4.28
N VAL A 84 11.07 -6.08 4.85
CA VAL A 84 10.27 -7.19 4.35
C VAL A 84 8.78 -6.85 4.51
N ASP A 85 8.13 -6.75 3.35
CA ASP A 85 6.69 -6.73 3.06
C ASP A 85 5.78 -5.89 3.98
N LEU A 86 6.11 -4.60 4.09
CA LEU A 86 5.27 -3.58 4.71
C LEU A 86 3.86 -3.45 4.11
N PHE A 87 3.50 -4.18 3.05
CA PHE A 87 2.27 -3.98 2.30
C PHE A 87 1.35 -5.20 2.24
N LEU A 88 1.60 -6.27 3.00
CA LEU A 88 0.74 -7.47 3.01
C LEU A 88 -0.72 -7.15 3.33
N GLU A 89 -0.97 -6.49 4.46
CA GLU A 89 -2.32 -6.16 4.91
C GLU A 89 -3.06 -5.20 3.94
N PRO A 90 -2.46 -4.08 3.48
CA PRO A 90 -3.07 -3.26 2.43
C PRO A 90 -3.39 -4.00 1.13
N LYS A 91 -2.54 -4.94 0.69
CA LYS A 91 -2.78 -5.75 -0.51
C LYS A 91 -4.05 -6.58 -0.37
N TRP A 92 -4.29 -7.17 0.81
CA TRP A 92 -5.52 -7.93 1.06
C TRP A 92 -6.76 -7.06 0.95
N THR A 93 -6.77 -5.87 1.55
CA THR A 93 -7.92 -4.95 1.46
C THR A 93 -8.23 -4.53 0.02
N ILE A 94 -7.19 -4.27 -0.78
CA ILE A 94 -7.36 -3.94 -2.21
C ILE A 94 -7.93 -5.13 -2.99
N TRP A 95 -7.44 -6.33 -2.70
CA TRP A 95 -7.93 -7.55 -3.34
C TRP A 95 -9.40 -7.82 -2.99
N ASP A 96 -9.76 -7.76 -1.71
CA ASP A 96 -11.16 -7.92 -1.26
C ASP A 96 -12.09 -6.95 -1.98
N CYS A 97 -11.70 -5.68 -2.13
CA CYS A 97 -12.49 -4.71 -2.89
C CYS A 97 -12.58 -5.06 -4.38
N SER A 98 -11.49 -5.52 -4.98
CA SER A 98 -11.45 -5.87 -6.41
C SER A 98 -12.33 -7.07 -6.74
N ASP A 99 -12.39 -8.07 -5.85
CA ASP A 99 -13.21 -9.27 -6.03
C ASP A 99 -14.71 -9.00 -5.92
N THR A 100 -15.11 -7.91 -5.27
CA THR A 100 -16.53 -7.50 -5.22
C THR A 100 -17.06 -7.03 -6.57
N ILE A 101 -16.22 -6.50 -7.45
CA ILE A 101 -16.61 -5.97 -8.77
C ILE A 101 -17.23 -7.04 -9.68
N PRO A 102 -16.58 -8.19 -9.94
CA PRO A 102 -17.17 -9.23 -10.78
C PRO A 102 -18.44 -9.85 -10.16
N LEU A 103 -18.48 -9.97 -8.82
CA LEU A 103 -19.67 -10.44 -8.10
C LEU A 103 -20.85 -9.49 -8.30
N LEU A 104 -20.64 -8.19 -8.11
CA LEU A 104 -21.66 -7.15 -8.27
C LEU A 104 -22.17 -7.11 -9.73
N LYS A 105 -21.25 -7.18 -10.71
CA LYS A 105 -21.60 -7.19 -12.13
C LYS A 105 -22.51 -8.37 -12.50
N ASN A 106 -22.20 -9.56 -11.98
CA ASN A 106 -23.02 -10.75 -12.20
C ASN A 106 -24.40 -10.63 -11.53
N ALA A 107 -24.45 -10.11 -10.30
CA ALA A 107 -25.71 -9.91 -9.57
C ALA A 107 -26.62 -8.90 -10.29
N ILE A 108 -26.08 -7.76 -10.74
CA ILE A 108 -26.82 -6.74 -11.50
C ILE A 108 -27.38 -7.34 -12.80
N LYS A 109 -26.58 -8.15 -13.51
CA LYS A 109 -27.04 -8.81 -14.72
C LYS A 109 -28.25 -9.71 -14.44
N LYS A 110 -28.15 -10.62 -13.47
CA LYS A 110 -29.25 -11.53 -13.10
C LYS A 110 -30.51 -10.77 -12.67
N PHE A 111 -30.34 -9.70 -11.90
CA PHE A 111 -31.45 -8.85 -11.47
C PHE A 111 -32.19 -8.22 -12.67
N ARG A 112 -31.43 -7.68 -13.63
CA ARG A 112 -31.97 -7.12 -14.88
C ARG A 112 -32.74 -8.16 -15.70
N ASP A 113 -32.12 -9.31 -15.94
CA ASP A 113 -32.71 -10.40 -16.75
C ASP A 113 -34.03 -10.88 -16.11
N THR A 114 -34.07 -10.97 -14.79
CA THR A 114 -35.26 -11.39 -14.02
C THR A 114 -36.38 -10.35 -14.10
N LEU A 115 -36.05 -9.06 -13.93
CA LEU A 115 -37.03 -7.97 -14.03
C LEU A 115 -37.64 -7.88 -15.43
N GLU A 116 -36.81 -7.97 -16.47
CA GLU A 116 -37.27 -7.88 -17.86
C GLU A 116 -38.21 -9.05 -18.20
N SER A 117 -37.86 -10.27 -17.79
CA SER A 117 -38.70 -11.46 -17.99
C SER A 117 -40.03 -11.34 -17.26
N GLY A 118 -40.03 -10.82 -16.02
CA GLY A 118 -41.26 -10.65 -15.23
C GLY A 118 -42.22 -9.60 -15.82
N LEU A 119 -41.67 -8.50 -16.35
CA LEU A 119 -42.46 -7.44 -16.98
C LEU A 119 -43.09 -7.88 -18.31
N GLN A 120 -42.34 -8.62 -19.14
CA GLN A 120 -42.90 -9.18 -20.39
C GLN A 120 -44.06 -10.15 -20.12
N LEU A 121 -43.99 -10.92 -19.03
CA LEU A 121 -45.08 -11.83 -18.64
C LEU A 121 -46.36 -11.07 -18.23
N GLN A 122 -46.23 -9.87 -17.65
CA GLN A 122 -47.39 -9.04 -17.33
C GLN A 122 -48.06 -8.49 -18.59
N GLU A 123 -47.32 -8.04 -19.60
CA GLU A 123 -47.91 -7.54 -20.86
C GLU A 123 -48.71 -8.62 -21.59
N VAL A 124 -48.20 -9.85 -21.68
CA VAL A 124 -48.90 -10.97 -22.35
C VAL A 124 -50.22 -11.31 -21.65
N ASN A 125 -50.30 -11.17 -20.32
CA ASN A 125 -51.51 -11.47 -19.56
C ASN A 125 -52.57 -10.37 -19.59
N VAL A 126 -52.21 -9.12 -19.93
CA VAL A 126 -53.16 -7.99 -20.03
C VAL A 126 -53.79 -7.91 -21.43
N THR A 127 -53.22 -8.59 -22.42
CA THR A 127 -53.66 -8.53 -23.83
C THR A 127 -54.63 -9.66 -24.23
N LEU A 128 -55.15 -10.44 -23.27
CA LEU A 128 -56.09 -11.56 -23.48
C LEU A 128 -57.52 -11.23 -23.03
#